data_AF-A0A482V0Z6-F1
#
_entry.id   AF-A0A482V0Z6-F1
#
_cell.length_a   1.000
_cell.length_b   1.000
_cell.length_c   1.000
_cell.angle_alpha   90.00
_cell.angle_beta   90.00
_cell.angle_gamma   90.00
#
_symmetry.space_group_name_H-M   'P 1'
#
loop_
_entity.id
_entity.type
_entity.pdbx_description
1 polymer ?
#
loop_
_entity_poly.entity_id
_entity_poly.type
_entity_poly.pdbx_seq_one_letter_code
_entity_poly.pdbx_strand_id
1 'polypeptide(L)'
;MGITRALLEHPSKITLTLLPRAILGLLALLCGNAYIVGINQIYDVDVDSINKPFLPLPAKLITEDKAWGIVLASLLTGIYTVRRHFSLPIQYLYFLGLTLGSLYTLPPLQLKRIPLLAGCTIAIVRGFLLNFGVYYAVREALGVKFSWNPMVMFISCFMTVFASVIAITKVCTVCM
;
A
#
# COMPACT_ATOMS: atom_id res chain seq x y z
N MET A 1 -14.10 -7.44 -6.65
CA MET A 1 -14.89 -8.15 -7.68
C MET A 1 -14.18 -8.30 -9.04
N GLY A 2 -13.19 -7.47 -9.40
CA GLY A 2 -12.46 -7.64 -10.67
C GLY A 2 -11.57 -8.89 -10.77
N ILE A 3 -10.99 -9.34 -9.65
CA ILE A 3 -10.12 -10.54 -9.58
C ILE A 3 -10.96 -11.81 -9.80
N THR A 4 -12.13 -11.90 -9.18
CA THR A 4 -13.06 -13.02 -9.31
C THR A 4 -13.54 -13.21 -10.74
N ARG A 5 -13.83 -12.11 -11.45
CA ARG A 5 -14.22 -12.14 -12.87
C ARG A 5 -13.08 -12.59 -13.79
N ALA A 6 -11.86 -12.09 -13.56
CA ALA A 6 -10.69 -12.50 -14.34
C ALA A 6 -10.34 -13.99 -14.15
N LEU A 7 -10.60 -14.54 -12.94
CA LEU A 7 -10.48 -15.97 -12.66
C LEU A 7 -11.62 -16.80 -13.30
N LEU A 8 -12.84 -16.27 -13.31
CA LEU A 8 -14.02 -16.92 -13.91
C LEU A 8 -14.02 -16.91 -15.45
N GLU A 9 -13.41 -15.92 -16.09
CA GLU A 9 -13.31 -15.82 -17.56
C GLU A 9 -12.24 -16.75 -18.15
N HIS A 10 -11.25 -17.18 -17.36
CA HIS A 10 -10.18 -18.08 -17.80
C HIS A 10 -9.90 -19.24 -16.82
N PRO A 11 -10.90 -20.10 -16.53
CA PRO A 11 -10.75 -21.20 -15.59
C PRO A 11 -9.70 -22.24 -16.03
N SER A 12 -9.44 -22.35 -17.34
CA SER A 12 -8.45 -23.27 -17.92
C SER A 12 -6.98 -22.83 -17.79
N LYS A 13 -6.73 -21.59 -17.32
CA LYS A 13 -5.37 -21.05 -17.10
C LYS A 13 -4.97 -20.97 -15.62
N ILE A 14 -5.82 -21.45 -14.72
CA ILE A 14 -5.51 -21.54 -13.29
C ILE A 14 -4.55 -22.72 -13.08
N THR A 15 -3.28 -22.49 -13.36
CA THR A 15 -2.22 -23.47 -13.14
C THR A 15 -1.63 -23.30 -11.75
N LEU A 16 -1.30 -24.39 -11.07
CA LEU A 16 -0.66 -24.38 -9.74
C LEU A 16 0.65 -23.57 -9.69
N THR A 17 1.26 -23.30 -10.86
CA THR A 17 2.40 -22.39 -11.04
C THR A 17 2.11 -20.91 -10.78
N LEU A 18 0.84 -20.51 -10.69
CA LEU A 18 0.44 -19.16 -10.27
C LEU A 18 0.53 -18.96 -8.75
N LEU A 19 0.37 -20.05 -7.99
CA LEU A 19 0.33 -20.01 -6.53
C LEU A 19 1.63 -19.48 -5.91
N PRO A 20 2.84 -19.89 -6.34
CA PRO A 20 4.09 -19.33 -5.82
C PRO A 20 4.23 -17.83 -6.12
N ARG A 21 3.86 -17.39 -7.32
CA ARG A 21 3.89 -15.96 -7.69
C ARG A 21 2.88 -15.15 -6.87
N ALA A 22 1.70 -15.68 -6.60
CA ALA A 22 0.70 -15.05 -5.76
C ALA A 22 1.18 -14.92 -4.31
N ILE A 23 1.81 -15.96 -3.75
CA ILE A 23 2.40 -15.94 -2.41
C ILE A 23 3.52 -14.89 -2.33
N LEU A 24 4.41 -14.84 -3.33
CA LEU A 24 5.47 -13.82 -3.40
C LEU A 24 4.91 -12.40 -3.51
N GLY A 25 3.81 -12.22 -4.24
CA GLY A 25 3.14 -10.92 -4.36
C GLY A 25 2.48 -10.49 -3.05
N LEU A 26 1.85 -11.44 -2.35
CA LEU A 26 1.31 -11.22 -1.02
C LEU A 26 2.41 -10.86 -0.02
N LEU A 27 3.54 -11.58 -0.05
CA LEU A 27 4.69 -11.32 0.80
C LEU A 27 5.25 -9.91 0.55
N ALA A 28 5.41 -9.51 -0.71
CA ALA A 28 5.82 -8.16 -1.07
C ALA A 28 4.86 -7.09 -0.53
N LEU A 29 3.54 -7.29 -0.69
CA LEU A 29 2.52 -6.37 -0.16
C LEU A 29 2.54 -6.29 1.36
N LEU A 30 2.72 -7.42 2.04
CA LEU A 30 2.81 -7.50 3.49
C LEU A 30 4.06 -6.74 3.99
N CYS A 31 5.20 -6.94 3.34
CA CYS A 31 6.44 -6.22 3.62
C CYS A 31 6.29 -4.70 3.42
N GLY A 32 5.68 -4.27 2.32
CA GLY A 32 5.43 -2.85 2.06
C GLY A 32 4.49 -2.22 3.10
N ASN A 33 3.44 -2.92 3.50
CA ASN A 33 2.53 -2.46 4.55
C ASN A 33 3.22 -2.42 5.93
N ALA A 34 3.98 -3.46 6.28
CA ALA A 34 4.74 -3.52 7.53
C ALA A 34 5.76 -2.38 7.61
N TYR A 35 6.41 -2.02 6.50
CA TYR A 35 7.28 -0.85 6.43
C TYR A 35 6.50 0.45 6.70
N ILE A 36 5.43 0.74 5.96
CA ILE A 36 4.68 2.00 6.09
C ILE A 36 4.07 2.15 7.49
N VAL A 37 3.44 1.10 8.01
CA VAL A 37 2.83 1.13 9.35
C VAL A 37 3.92 1.17 10.42
N GLY A 38 4.99 0.40 10.26
CA GLY A 38 6.09 0.33 11.21
C GLY A 38 6.83 1.67 11.35
N ILE A 39 7.17 2.35 10.24
CA ILE A 39 7.74 3.70 10.34
C ILE A 39 6.77 4.63 11.05
N ASN A 40 5.47 4.53 10.76
CA ASN A 40 4.49 5.43 11.37
C ASN A 40 4.42 5.23 12.89
N GLN A 41 4.44 3.99 13.36
CA GLN A 41 4.43 3.68 14.79
C GLN A 41 5.69 4.15 15.52
N ILE A 42 6.87 4.09 14.87
CA ILE A 42 8.12 4.57 15.47
C ILE A 42 8.05 6.08 15.69
N TYR A 43 7.61 6.84 14.68
CA TYR A 43 7.55 8.30 14.78
C TYR A 43 6.38 8.82 15.64
N ASP A 44 5.30 8.04 15.78
CA ASP A 44 4.12 8.41 16.56
C ASP A 44 4.04 7.69 17.92
N VAL A 45 5.15 7.21 18.48
CA VAL A 45 5.15 6.39 19.71
C VAL A 45 4.46 7.08 20.88
N ASP A 46 4.68 8.38 21.07
CA ASP A 46 4.07 9.16 22.16
C ASP A 46 2.55 9.27 21.98
N VAL A 47 2.10 9.50 20.74
CA VAL A 47 0.68 9.64 20.39
C VAL A 47 -0.03 8.29 20.46
N ASP A 48 0.59 7.24 19.92
CA ASP A 48 0.05 5.89 19.97
C ASP A 48 0.09 5.29 21.40
N SER A 49 0.93 5.79 22.31
CA SER A 49 0.87 5.41 23.73
C SER A 49 -0.43 5.80 24.42
N ILE A 50 -1.02 6.92 23.99
CA ILE A 50 -2.29 7.43 24.52
C ILE A 50 -3.46 6.77 23.79
N ASN A 51 -3.41 6.72 22.46
CA ASN A 51 -4.54 6.28 21.63
C ASN A 51 -4.62 4.75 21.45
N LYS A 52 -3.48 4.06 21.44
CA LYS A 52 -3.35 2.64 21.07
C LYS A 52 -2.27 1.95 21.92
N PRO A 53 -2.46 1.87 23.25
CA PRO A 53 -1.44 1.34 24.17
C PRO A 53 -1.12 -0.15 23.95
N PHE A 54 -1.98 -0.89 23.25
CA PHE A 54 -1.79 -2.31 22.93
C PHE A 54 -0.76 -2.57 21.82
N LEU A 55 -0.27 -1.53 21.13
CA LEU A 55 0.69 -1.70 20.04
C LEU A 55 2.08 -2.12 20.57
N PRO A 56 2.91 -2.81 19.77
CA PRO A 56 4.15 -3.42 20.25
C PRO A 56 5.18 -2.43 20.81
N LEU A 57 5.27 -1.24 20.23
CA LEU A 57 6.19 -0.18 20.65
C LEU A 57 5.66 0.55 21.90
N PRO A 58 4.41 1.06 21.92
CA PRO A 58 3.87 1.71 23.10
C PRO A 58 3.70 0.78 24.32
N ALA A 59 3.40 -0.51 24.09
CA ALA A 59 3.35 -1.54 25.13
C ALA A 59 4.73 -1.96 25.66
N LYS A 60 5.82 -1.38 25.12
CA LYS A 60 7.22 -1.72 25.44
C LYS A 60 7.56 -3.21 25.26
N LEU A 61 6.83 -3.91 24.40
CA LEU A 61 7.11 -5.30 24.04
C LEU A 61 8.35 -5.42 23.14
N ILE A 62 8.65 -4.36 22.39
CA ILE A 62 9.78 -4.27 21.45
C ILE A 62 10.51 -2.95 21.69
N THR A 63 11.85 -2.98 21.66
CA THR A 63 12.69 -1.76 21.70
C THR A 63 12.72 -1.03 20.37
N GLU A 64 12.96 0.28 20.38
CA GLU A 64 12.99 1.11 19.18
C GLU A 64 14.00 0.59 18.13
N ASP A 65 15.20 0.18 18.57
CA ASP A 65 16.22 -0.39 17.68
C ASP A 65 15.73 -1.64 16.93
N LYS A 66 14.98 -2.51 17.63
CA LYS A 66 14.41 -3.72 17.03
C LYS A 66 13.30 -3.37 16.06
N ALA A 67 12.48 -2.37 16.35
CA ALA A 67 11.44 -1.89 15.45
C ALA A 67 12.05 -1.33 14.15
N TRP A 68 13.11 -0.52 14.24
CA TRP A 68 13.87 -0.08 13.07
C TRP A 68 14.44 -1.25 12.28
N GLY A 69 14.99 -2.25 12.96
CA GLY A 69 15.48 -3.49 12.33
C GLY A 69 14.39 -4.21 11.52
N ILE A 70 13.20 -4.38 12.09
CA ILE A 70 12.05 -5.03 11.42
C ILE A 70 11.58 -4.21 10.22
N VAL A 71 11.49 -2.88 10.37
CA VAL A 71 11.08 -1.95 9.32
C VAL A 71 12.05 -1.99 8.15
N LEU A 72 13.36 -1.91 8.41
CA LEU A 72 14.39 -1.95 7.38
C LEU A 72 14.46 -3.32 6.70
N ALA A 73 14.37 -4.40 7.47
CA ALA A 73 14.30 -5.75 6.92
C ALA A 73 13.08 -5.94 6.01
N SER A 74 11.92 -5.42 6.41
CA SER A 74 10.69 -5.45 5.61
C SER A 74 10.85 -4.65 4.32
N LEU A 75 11.47 -3.46 4.38
CA LEU A 75 11.75 -2.65 3.20
C LEU A 75 12.65 -3.39 2.20
N LEU A 76 13.79 -3.91 2.66
CA LEU A 76 14.76 -4.59 1.82
C LEU A 76 14.19 -5.88 1.23
N THR A 77 13.49 -6.68 2.04
CA THR A 77 12.86 -7.94 1.60
C THR A 77 11.77 -7.68 0.56
N GLY A 78 10.94 -6.66 0.77
CA GLY A 78 9.91 -6.26 -0.18
C GLY A 78 10.49 -5.79 -1.52
N ILE A 79 11.49 -4.89 -1.48
CA ILE A 79 12.18 -4.41 -2.69
C ILE A 79 12.86 -5.57 -3.42
N TYR A 80 13.57 -6.44 -2.71
CA TYR A 80 14.24 -7.60 -3.31
C TYR A 80 13.26 -8.53 -4.01
N THR A 81 12.16 -8.88 -3.35
CA THR A 81 11.11 -9.76 -3.89
C THR A 81 10.49 -9.18 -5.16
N VAL A 82 10.10 -7.90 -5.11
CA VAL A 82 9.46 -7.21 -6.25
C VAL A 82 10.42 -7.10 -7.44
N ARG A 83 11.68 -6.77 -7.19
CA ARG A 83 12.69 -6.58 -8.23
C ARG A 83 13.12 -7.88 -8.91
N ARG A 84 13.05 -9.02 -8.20
CA ARG A 84 13.48 -10.33 -8.72
C ARG A 84 12.36 -11.08 -9.44
N HIS A 85 11.11 -10.91 -9.03
CA HIS A 85 10.01 -11.77 -9.48
C HIS A 85 8.92 -11.07 -10.30
N PHE A 86 8.87 -9.73 -10.33
CA PHE A 86 7.81 -8.97 -10.98
C PHE A 86 8.32 -8.03 -12.06
N SER A 87 7.45 -7.66 -13.01
CA SER A 87 7.76 -6.73 -14.10
C SER A 87 7.98 -5.29 -13.65
N LEU A 88 8.62 -4.49 -14.52
CA LEU A 88 8.90 -3.08 -14.29
C LEU A 88 7.68 -2.25 -13.85
N PRO A 89 6.47 -2.39 -14.44
CA PRO A 89 5.30 -1.63 -14.01
C PRO A 89 4.92 -1.87 -12.53
N ILE A 90 4.96 -3.12 -12.07
CA ILE A 90 4.68 -3.46 -10.66
C ILE A 90 5.76 -2.88 -9.75
N GLN A 91 7.02 -2.93 -10.19
CA GLN A 91 8.12 -2.30 -9.46
C GLN A 91 7.89 -0.80 -9.30
N TYR A 92 7.56 -0.08 -10.37
CA TYR A 92 7.27 1.37 -10.30
C TYR A 92 6.11 1.69 -9.35
N LEU A 93 5.01 0.93 -9.41
CA LEU A 93 3.89 1.09 -8.47
C LEU A 93 4.33 0.85 -7.03
N TYR A 94 5.09 -0.22 -6.79
CA TYR A 94 5.56 -0.55 -5.44
C TYR A 94 6.48 0.54 -4.88
N PHE A 95 7.45 1.02 -5.67
CA PHE A 95 8.34 2.12 -5.28
C PHE A 95 7.60 3.44 -5.06
N LEU A 96 6.61 3.75 -5.92
CA LEU A 96 5.76 4.92 -5.72
C LEU A 96 4.97 4.84 -4.42
N GLY A 97 4.40 3.67 -4.10
CA GLY A 97 3.70 3.42 -2.84
C GLY A 97 4.58 3.56 -1.62
N LEU A 98 5.80 2.99 -1.66
CA LEU A 98 6.80 3.16 -0.60
C LEU A 98 7.18 4.64 -0.44
N THR A 99 7.46 5.33 -1.54
CA THR A 99 7.87 6.75 -1.50
C THR A 99 6.78 7.63 -0.90
N LEU A 100 5.52 7.44 -1.32
CA LEU A 100 4.38 8.17 -0.76
C LEU A 100 4.16 7.84 0.72
N GLY A 101 4.33 6.58 1.13
CA GLY A 101 4.28 6.18 2.54
C GLY A 101 5.41 6.79 3.37
N SER A 102 6.64 6.84 2.85
CA SER A 102 7.77 7.51 3.49
C SER A 102 7.54 9.01 3.62
N LEU A 103 7.06 9.67 2.56
CA LEU A 103 6.73 11.10 2.56
C LEU A 103 5.61 11.45 3.56
N TYR A 104 4.71 10.50 3.81
CA TYR A 104 3.64 10.66 4.79
C TYR A 104 4.18 10.78 6.23
N THR A 105 5.17 9.96 6.60
CA THR A 105 5.67 9.85 7.98
C THR A 105 6.96 10.63 8.24
N LEU A 106 7.91 10.67 7.30
CA LEU A 106 9.25 11.22 7.52
C LEU A 106 9.27 12.77 7.52
N PRO A 107 10.03 13.41 8.43
CA PRO A 107 10.41 14.82 8.31
C PRO A 107 11.40 14.98 7.14
N PRO A 108 11.30 16.01 6.26
CA PRO A 108 10.71 17.34 6.47
C PRO A 108 9.25 17.53 6.00
N LEU A 109 8.68 16.60 5.22
CA LEU A 109 7.37 16.83 4.58
C LEU A 109 6.17 16.43 5.44
N GLN A 110 6.28 15.35 6.24
CA GLN A 110 5.24 14.82 7.14
C GLN A 110 3.82 15.12 6.63
N LEU A 111 3.46 14.58 5.46
CA LEU A 111 2.20 14.93 4.77
C LEU A 111 0.96 14.72 5.66
N LYS A 112 1.08 13.90 6.71
CA LYS A 112 0.09 13.75 7.79
C LYS A 112 -0.32 15.07 8.48
N ARG A 113 0.57 16.07 8.52
CA ARG A 113 0.31 17.40 9.11
C ARG A 113 -0.70 18.21 8.31
N ILE A 114 -0.79 17.98 7.00
CA ILE A 114 -1.72 18.68 6.12
C ILE A 114 -2.87 17.70 5.82
N PRO A 115 -4.08 17.89 6.39
CA PRO A 115 -5.20 16.95 6.24
C PRO A 115 -5.53 16.63 4.79
N LEU A 116 -5.38 17.62 3.89
CA LEU A 116 -5.57 17.47 2.45
C LEU A 116 -4.60 16.45 1.84
N LEU A 117 -3.29 16.64 2.06
CA LEU A 117 -2.25 15.77 1.52
C LEU A 117 -2.27 14.38 2.16
N ALA A 118 -2.61 14.29 3.44
CA ALA A 118 -2.83 13.03 4.14
C ALA A 118 -3.96 12.22 3.47
N GLY A 119 -5.11 12.84 3.22
CA GLY A 119 -6.24 12.21 2.54
C GLY A 119 -5.90 11.75 1.13
N CYS A 120 -5.27 12.63 0.33
CA CYS A 120 -4.82 12.32 -1.03
C CYS A 120 -3.84 11.14 -1.04
N THR A 121 -2.86 11.11 -0.14
CA THR A 121 -1.86 10.04 -0.07
C THR A 121 -2.49 8.70 0.27
N ILE A 122 -3.37 8.65 1.26
CA ILE A 122 -4.07 7.42 1.65
C ILE A 122 -4.92 6.89 0.50
N ALA A 123 -5.61 7.78 -0.21
CA ALA A 123 -6.45 7.39 -1.34
C ALA A 123 -5.66 6.90 -2.55
N ILE A 124 -4.54 7.55 -2.87
CA ILE A 124 -3.67 7.14 -3.95
C ILE A 124 -3.03 5.79 -3.62
N VAL A 125 -2.43 5.63 -2.43
CA VAL A 125 -1.72 4.40 -2.06
C VAL A 125 -2.69 3.22 -1.87
N ARG A 126 -3.75 3.42 -1.06
CA ARG A 126 -4.66 2.34 -0.66
C ARG A 126 -5.85 2.17 -1.60
N GLY A 127 -6.38 3.26 -2.15
CA GLY A 127 -7.51 3.25 -3.06
C GLY A 127 -7.12 2.90 -4.49
N PHE A 128 -6.10 3.56 -5.04
CA PHE A 128 -5.66 3.36 -6.42
C PHE A 128 -4.58 2.28 -6.55
N LEU A 129 -3.38 2.55 -6.02
CA LEU A 129 -2.17 1.77 -6.28
C LEU A 129 -2.34 0.30 -5.88
N LEU A 130 -2.86 0.04 -4.68
CA LEU A 130 -3.01 -1.34 -4.19
C LEU A 130 -4.01 -2.13 -5.03
N ASN A 131 -5.18 -1.56 -5.36
CA ASN A 131 -6.19 -2.23 -6.17
C ASN A 131 -5.72 -2.45 -7.61
N PHE A 132 -5.12 -1.43 -8.22
CA PHE A 132 -4.59 -1.50 -9.58
C PHE A 132 -3.41 -2.47 -9.67
N GLY A 133 -2.47 -2.40 -8.73
CA GLY A 133 -1.27 -3.23 -8.68
C GLY A 133 -1.60 -4.72 -8.52
N VAL A 134 -2.52 -5.08 -7.62
CA VAL A 134 -2.97 -6.47 -7.45
C VAL A 134 -3.68 -6.97 -8.72
N TYR A 135 -4.55 -6.15 -9.32
CA TYR A 135 -5.23 -6.52 -10.57
C TYR A 135 -4.24 -6.76 -11.72
N TYR A 136 -3.26 -5.87 -11.86
CA TYR A 136 -2.20 -5.99 -12.87
C TYR A 136 -1.37 -7.26 -12.64
N ALA A 137 -0.93 -7.50 -11.41
CA ALA A 137 -0.12 -8.66 -11.05
C ALA A 137 -0.82 -9.99 -11.34
N VAL A 138 -2.12 -10.10 -11.04
CA VAL A 138 -2.92 -11.30 -11.36
C VAL A 138 -2.99 -11.55 -12.86
N ARG A 139 -3.16 -10.49 -13.66
CA ARG A 139 -3.26 -10.64 -15.12
C ARG A 139 -1.95 -10.96 -15.80
N GLU A 140 -0.87 -10.34 -15.32
CA GLU A 140 0.47 -10.68 -15.73
C GLU A 140 0.79 -12.15 -15.39
N ALA A 141 0.42 -12.60 -14.19
CA ALA A 141 0.60 -13.99 -13.79
C ALA A 141 -0.18 -14.94 -14.72
N LEU A 142 -1.42 -14.60 -15.09
CA LEU A 142 -2.25 -15.36 -16.03
C LEU A 142 -1.78 -15.33 -17.50
N GLY A 143 -0.75 -14.53 -17.82
CA GLY A 143 -0.21 -14.41 -19.19
C GLY A 143 -1.22 -13.86 -20.20
N VAL A 144 -2.21 -13.08 -19.73
CA VAL A 144 -3.24 -12.47 -20.58
C VAL A 144 -2.82 -11.04 -20.92
N LYS A 145 -2.96 -10.63 -22.19
CA LYS A 145 -2.69 -9.25 -22.61
C LYS A 145 -3.43 -8.26 -21.71
N PHE A 146 -2.73 -7.20 -21.31
CA PHE A 146 -3.32 -6.12 -20.53
C PHE A 146 -4.41 -5.41 -21.35
N SER A 147 -5.68 -5.67 -21.02
CA SER A 147 -6.83 -4.86 -21.44
C SER A 147 -7.19 -3.84 -20.36
N TRP A 148 -7.42 -2.59 -20.73
CA TRP A 148 -7.96 -1.63 -19.79
C TRP A 148 -9.33 -2.10 -19.32
N ASN A 149 -9.46 -2.42 -18.03
CA ASN A 149 -10.75 -2.75 -17.47
C ASN A 149 -11.42 -1.46 -17.00
N PRO A 150 -12.52 -1.02 -17.64
CA PRO A 150 -13.22 0.21 -17.27
C PRO A 150 -13.66 0.22 -15.79
N MET A 151 -13.86 -0.94 -15.15
CA MET A 151 -14.16 -0.99 -13.71
C MET A 151 -12.99 -0.56 -12.83
N VAL A 152 -11.76 -0.90 -13.20
CA VAL A 152 -10.60 -0.51 -12.39
C VAL A 152 -10.37 0.98 -12.53
N MET A 153 -10.52 1.54 -13.74
CA MET A 153 -10.53 2.99 -13.95
C MET A 153 -11.66 3.68 -13.20
N PHE A 154 -12.87 3.11 -13.18
CA PHE A 154 -14.00 3.67 -12.44
C PHE A 154 -13.74 3.69 -10.94
N ILE A 155 -13.28 2.58 -10.34
CA ILE A 155 -12.94 2.50 -8.91
C ILE A 155 -11.82 3.48 -8.57
N SER A 156 -10.85 3.59 -9.45
CA SER A 156 -9.72 4.52 -9.32
C SER A 156 -10.18 5.98 -9.32
N CYS A 157 -11.00 6.36 -10.29
CA CYS A 157 -11.57 7.71 -10.40
C CYS A 157 -12.48 8.00 -9.21
N PHE A 158 -13.36 7.06 -8.86
CA PHE A 158 -14.26 7.17 -7.72
C PHE A 158 -13.51 7.36 -6.40
N MET A 159 -12.47 6.55 -6.13
CA MET A 159 -11.65 6.69 -4.92
C MET A 159 -10.88 8.02 -4.91
N THR A 160 -10.45 8.51 -6.06
CA THR A 160 -9.75 9.81 -6.16
C THR A 160 -10.70 10.96 -5.88
N VAL A 161 -11.94 10.92 -6.42
CA VAL A 161 -12.99 11.92 -6.17
C VAL A 161 -13.46 11.87 -4.72
N PHE A 162 -13.69 10.68 -4.17
CA PHE A 162 -14.14 10.53 -2.79
C PHE A 162 -13.09 11.05 -1.80
N ALA A 163 -11.80 10.83 -2.11
CA ALA A 163 -10.71 11.33 -1.31
C ALA A 163 -10.55 12.84 -1.39
N SER A 164 -10.71 13.44 -2.57
CA SER A 164 -10.69 14.90 -2.70
C SER A 164 -11.86 15.53 -1.96
N VAL A 165 -13.04 14.89 -1.94
CA VAL A 165 -14.18 15.33 -1.11
C VAL A 165 -13.83 15.30 0.39
N ILE A 166 -13.31 14.19 0.92
CA ILE A 166 -12.88 14.10 2.33
C ILE A 166 -11.84 15.19 2.65
N ALA A 167 -10.91 15.40 1.72
CA ALA A 167 -9.84 16.36 1.87
C ALA A 167 -10.38 17.80 1.91
N ILE A 168 -11.35 18.15 1.06
CA ILE A 168 -12.04 19.45 1.07
C ILE A 168 -12.83 19.64 2.36
N THR A 169 -13.60 18.63 2.79
CA THR A 169 -14.40 18.72 4.03
C THR A 169 -13.50 18.95 5.25
N LYS A 170 -12.36 18.26 5.36
CA LYS A 170 -11.38 18.45 6.44
C LYS A 170 -10.73 19.83 6.42
N VAL A 171 -10.49 20.42 5.25
CA VAL A 171 -9.96 21.79 5.13
C VAL A 171 -10.99 22.81 5.60
N CYS A 172 -12.27 22.65 5.25
CA CYS A 172 -13.33 23.53 5.73
C CYS A 172 -13.52 23.47 7.26
N THR A 173 -13.36 22.30 7.89
CA THR A 173 -13.51 22.17 9.36
C THR A 173 -12.36 22.77 10.16
N VAL A 174 -11.17 22.95 9.56
CA VAL A 174 -10.01 23.58 10.22
C VAL A 174 -10.00 25.11 10.02
N CYS A 175 -10.74 25.62 9.04
CA CYS A 175 -10.90 27.05 8.77
C CYS A 175 -12.13 27.70 9.45
N MET A 176 -12.92 26.93 10.20
CA MET A 176 -14.07 27.40 10.98
C MET A 176 -13.73 27.38 12.47
#